data_AF-A0A658NW76-F1
#
_entry.id   AF-A0A658NW76-F1
#
_cell.length_a   1.000
_cell.length_b   1.000
_cell.length_c   1.000
_cell.angle_alpha   90.00
_cell.angle_beta   90.00
_cell.angle_gamma   90.00
#
_symmetry.space_group_name_H-M   'P 1'
#
loop_
_entity.id
_entity.type
_entity.pdbx_description
1 polymer ?
#
loop_
_entity_poly.entity_id
_entity_poly.type
_entity_poly.pdbx_seq_one_letter_code
_entity_poly.pdbx_strand_id
1 'polypeptide(L)' 'MTGEQSMENILIIGAGAAGSVVAKKCAMNRGVFKGIHLASRTLDKCQKVRQECVTPID' A
#
# COMPACT_ATOMS: atom_id res chain seq x y z
N MET A 1 -25.31 9.38 10.83
CA MET A 1 -24.59 8.24 10.27
C MET A 1 -24.38 8.46 8.79
N THR A 2 -23.50 9.38 8.43
CA THR A 2 -23.05 9.57 7.04
C THR A 2 -21.67 8.94 6.98
N GLY A 3 -21.63 7.63 6.70
CA GLY A 3 -20.38 6.94 6.46
C GLY A 3 -19.84 7.40 5.12
N GLU A 4 -18.91 8.34 5.13
CA GLU A 4 -18.10 8.66 3.97
C GLU A 4 -17.27 7.41 3.65
N GLN A 5 -17.78 6.58 2.74
CA GLN A 5 -17.04 5.44 2.18
C GLN A 5 -15.98 6.02 1.23
N SER A 6 -14.93 6.56 1.83
CA SER A 6 -13.84 7.17 1.12
C SER A 6 -13.01 6.07 0.45
N MET A 7 -12.77 6.14 -0.86
CA MET A 7 -11.84 5.29 -1.65
C MET A 7 -10.36 5.48 -1.22
N GLU A 8 -10.12 5.66 0.07
CA GLU A 8 -8.83 6.00 0.67
C GLU A 8 -8.02 4.76 1.01
N ASN A 9 -8.70 3.62 1.20
CA ASN A 9 -8.08 2.37 1.60
C ASN A 9 -7.92 1.45 0.38
N ILE A 10 -6.69 1.05 0.10
CA ILE A 10 -6.34 0.17 -1.01
C ILE A 10 -5.69 -1.12 -0.49
N LEU A 11 -6.01 -2.23 -1.15
CA LEU A 11 -5.32 -3.50 -1.00
C LEU A 11 -4.57 -3.81 -2.29
N ILE A 12 -3.24 -3.89 -2.19
CA ILE A 12 -2.34 -4.27 -3.28
C ILE A 12 -2.02 -5.75 -3.10
N ILE A 13 -2.36 -6.58 -4.09
CA ILE A 13 -2.06 -8.02 -4.07
C ILE A 13 -0.88 -8.30 -5.00
N GLY A 14 0.24 -8.69 -4.39
CA GLY A 14 1.51 -9.03 -5.04
C GLY A 14 2.62 -8.01 -4.72
N ALA A 15 3.72 -8.47 -4.15
CA ALA A 15 4.92 -7.66 -3.86
C ALA A 15 6.07 -7.92 -4.87
N GLY A 16 5.71 -8.13 -6.14
CA GLY A 16 6.65 -8.29 -7.26
C GLY A 16 7.08 -6.94 -7.85
N ALA A 17 7.65 -6.95 -9.06
CA ALA A 17 8.15 -5.73 -9.71
C ALA A 17 7.08 -4.62 -9.82
N ALA A 18 5.90 -4.94 -10.36
CA ALA A 18 4.81 -3.96 -10.48
C ALA A 18 4.24 -3.54 -9.12
N GLY A 19 3.91 -4.51 -8.26
CA GLY A 19 3.29 -4.21 -6.96
C GLY A 19 4.20 -3.42 -6.01
N SER A 20 5.52 -3.64 -6.05
CA SER A 20 6.49 -2.81 -5.32
C SER A 20 6.46 -1.36 -5.77
N VAL A 21 6.43 -1.11 -7.09
CA VAL A 21 6.34 0.25 -7.64
C VAL A 21 5.01 0.90 -7.26
N VAL A 22 3.90 0.17 -7.35
CA VAL A 22 2.57 0.66 -6.97
C VAL A 22 2.55 1.04 -5.49
N ALA A 23 2.99 0.17 -4.59
CA ALA A 23 3.02 0.44 -3.15
C ALA A 23 3.84 1.70 -2.81
N LYS A 24 5.02 1.87 -3.43
CA LYS A 24 5.85 3.07 -3.24
C LYS A 24 5.17 4.33 -3.75
N LYS A 25 4.56 4.30 -4.93
CA LYS A 25 3.85 5.46 -5.49
C LYS A 25 2.61 5.83 -4.69
N CYS A 26 1.85 4.85 -4.21
CA CYS A 26 0.72 5.10 -3.32
C CYS A 26 1.19 5.72 -2.00
N ALA A 27 2.30 5.23 -1.43
CA ALA A 27 2.90 5.80 -0.23
C ALA A 27 3.38 7.26 -0.43
N MET A 28 3.75 7.65 -1.64
CA MET A 28 4.09 9.04 -1.98
C MET A 28 2.87 9.96 -2.11
N ASN A 29 1.67 9.42 -2.35
CA ASN A 29 0.46 10.19 -2.66
C ASN A 29 -0.63 10.02 -1.59
N ARG A 30 -0.31 10.39 -0.34
CA ARG A 30 -1.22 10.28 0.81
C ARG A 30 -2.45 11.17 0.77
N GLY A 31 -2.46 12.18 -0.10
CA GLY A 31 -3.67 12.97 -0.36
C GLY A 31 -4.79 12.13 -1.00
N VAL A 32 -4.45 11.03 -1.67
CA VAL A 32 -5.40 10.13 -2.33
C VAL A 32 -5.49 8.79 -1.59
N PHE A 33 -4.34 8.19 -1.23
CA PHE A 33 -4.28 6.86 -0.61
C PHE A 33 -3.94 6.99 0.87
N LYS A 34 -4.93 6.88 1.77
CA LYS A 34 -4.69 6.99 3.21
C LYS A 34 -4.35 5.65 3.85
N GLY A 35 -5.13 4.59 3.58
CA GLY A 35 -4.83 3.23 4.03
C GLY A 35 -4.23 2.41 2.88
N ILE A 36 -3.05 1.85 3.08
CA ILE A 36 -2.35 1.08 2.05
C ILE A 36 -1.98 -0.27 2.66
N HIS A 37 -2.61 -1.33 2.17
CA HIS A 37 -2.31 -2.71 2.56
C HIS A 37 -1.60 -3.44 1.41
N LEU A 38 -0.50 -4.13 1.71
CA LEU A 38 0.24 -4.95 0.75
C LEU A 38 0.19 -6.42 1.16
N ALA A 39 -0.48 -7.23 0.35
CA ALA A 39 -0.59 -8.67 0.55
C ALA A 39 0.27 -9.45 -0.48
N SER A 40 0.90 -10.53 -0.03
CA SER A 40 1.71 -11.44 -0.84
C SER A 40 1.74 -12.81 -0.18
N ARG A 41 1.98 -13.88 -0.96
CA ARG A 41 2.24 -15.22 -0.41
C ARG A 41 3.52 -15.28 0.45
N THR A 42 4.47 -14.38 0.19
CA THR A 42 5.74 -14.29 0.93
C THR A 42 5.75 -13.00 1.73
N LEU A 43 5.68 -13.12 3.06
CA LEU A 43 5.64 -11.98 3.99
C LEU A 43 6.89 -11.10 3.88
N ASP A 44 8.07 -11.71 3.78
CA ASP A 44 9.34 -10.99 3.68
C ASP A 44 9.37 -10.02 2.48
N LYS A 45 8.67 -10.35 1.39
CA LYS A 45 8.54 -9.44 0.24
C LYS A 45 7.69 -8.22 0.59
N CYS A 46 6.60 -8.38 1.33
CA CYS A 46 5.81 -7.24 1.81
C CYS A 46 6.63 -6.36 2.75
N GLN A 47 7.34 -6.97 3.72
CA GLN A 47 8.17 -6.26 4.68
C GLN A 47 9.29 -5.47 4.01
N LYS A 48 9.97 -6.08 3.02
CA LYS A 48 10.99 -5.39 2.22
C LYS A 48 10.40 -4.16 1.50
N VAL A 49 9.28 -4.32 0.81
CA VAL A 49 8.64 -3.19 0.11
C VAL A 49 8.18 -2.11 1.09
N ARG A 50 7.62 -2.50 2.25
CA ARG A 50 7.22 -1.58 3.32
C ARG A 50 8.39 -0.73 3.82
N GLN A 51 9.58 -1.32 4.00
CA GLN A 51 10.79 -0.59 4.39
C GLN A 51 11.30 0.39 3.31
N GLU A 52 11.00 0.10 2.05
CA GLU A 52 11.38 0.95 0.91
C GLU A 52 10.35 2.06 0.62
N CYS A 53 9.20 2.07 1.30
CA CYS A 53 8.16 3.10 1.16
C CYS A 53 8.50 4.34 1.99
N VAL A 54 8.24 5.52 1.43
CA VAL A 54 8.52 6.82 2.09
C VAL A 54 7.56 7.17 3.22
N THR A 55 6.44 6.46 3.34
CA THR A 55 5.47 6.60 4.43
C THR A 55 4.96 5.22 4.85
N PRO A 56 4.46 5.05 6.10
CA PRO A 56 4.14 3.73 6.65
C PRO A 56 2.97 3.02 5.95
N ILE A 57 3.23 1.89 5.31
CA ILE A 57 2.17 1.01 4.77
C ILE A 57 2.04 -0.26 5.61
N ASP A 58 0.91 -0.93 5.50
CA ASP A 58 0.60 -2.17 6.22
C ASP A 58 0.85 -3.42 5.39
#